data_AF-A0A816T2E2-F1
#
_entry.id   AF-A0A816T2E2-F1
#
_cell.length_a   1.000
_cell.length_b   1.000
_cell.length_c   1.000
_cell.angle_alpha   90.00
_cell.angle_beta   90.00
_cell.angle_gamma   90.00
#
_symmetry.space_group_name_H-M   'P 1'
#
loop_
_entity.id
_entity.type
_entity.pdbx_description
1 polymer ?
#
loop_
_entity_poly.entity_id
_entity_poly.type
_entity_poly.pdbx_seq_one_letter_code
_entity_poly.pdbx_strand_id
1 'polypeptide(L)'
;MMFDSIYIPSLYVIKGIIILDNDGNRLLSKYYSNSYVTLKEQKDFEKSLFNKTHKGSGDVILLDNWTIVYRNNVDLLFYVMGSTNENELMLNSVLTCLFDSLSTMLRKNVEKRHLYDNLDLVMLTFDEICDDGIILETDPILITQRVRLDQDDIPLGDKTVFQVISQAKEQIKRSLSK
;
A
#
# COMPACT_ATOMS: atom_id res chain seq x y z
N MET A 1 4.30 2.02 43.40
CA MET A 1 5.10 2.70 42.37
C MET A 1 5.34 1.68 41.26
N MET A 2 4.34 1.46 40.41
CA MET A 2 4.48 0.63 39.21
C MET A 2 5.19 1.51 38.20
N PHE A 3 6.44 1.17 37.88
CA PHE A 3 7.00 1.64 36.63
C PHE A 3 6.11 1.03 35.55
N ASP A 4 5.26 1.85 34.93
CA ASP A 4 4.72 1.53 33.60
C ASP A 4 5.91 1.02 32.79
N SER A 5 5.79 -0.22 32.30
CA SER A 5 6.81 -0.80 31.43
C SER A 5 7.03 0.19 30.30
N ILE A 6 8.21 0.82 30.29
CA ILE A 6 8.62 1.73 29.24
C ILE A 6 8.45 0.94 27.94
N TYR A 7 7.50 1.36 27.10
CA TYR A 7 7.31 0.77 25.79
C TYR A 7 8.62 0.98 25.03
N ILE A 8 9.36 -0.10 24.83
CA ILE A 8 10.58 -0.06 24.04
C ILE A 8 10.11 -0.05 22.58
N PRO A 9 10.39 1.03 21.82
CA PRO A 9 9.98 1.11 20.43
C PRO A 9 10.63 -0.05 19.65
N SER A 10 9.82 -0.78 18.91
CA SER A 10 10.25 -1.87 18.04
C SER A 10 10.20 -1.40 16.58
N LEU A 11 11.13 -1.88 15.76
CA LEU A 11 11.06 -1.70 14.31
C LEU A 11 9.96 -2.56 13.66
N TYR A 12 9.53 -3.63 14.33
CA TYR A 12 8.54 -4.61 13.87
C TYR A 12 7.10 -4.14 14.13
N VAL A 13 6.75 -3.04 13.48
CA VAL A 13 5.49 -2.30 13.65
C VAL A 13 4.34 -3.03 12.97
N ILE A 14 4.54 -3.47 11.73
CA ILE A 14 3.47 -4.03 10.90
C ILE A 14 3.33 -5.52 11.21
N LYS A 15 2.14 -5.93 11.64
CA LYS A 15 1.79 -7.34 11.86
C LYS A 15 1.21 -7.99 10.60
N GLY A 16 0.60 -7.18 9.73
CA GLY A 16 0.26 -7.60 8.38
C GLY A 16 -0.46 -6.54 7.56
N ILE A 17 -0.58 -6.82 6.27
CA ILE A 17 -1.26 -5.99 5.27
C ILE A 17 -2.19 -6.90 4.48
N ILE A 18 -3.46 -6.51 4.31
CA ILE A 18 -4.48 -7.33 3.64
C ILE A 18 -5.28 -6.46 2.66
N ILE A 19 -5.62 -7.05 1.52
CA ILE A 19 -6.61 -6.53 0.57
C ILE A 19 -7.70 -7.59 0.39
N LEU A 20 -8.93 -7.21 0.73
CA LEU A 20 -10.13 -8.02 0.53
C LEU A 20 -11.02 -7.39 -0.55
N ASP A 21 -11.86 -8.20 -1.19
CA ASP A 21 -12.97 -7.67 -2.00
C ASP A 21 -14.18 -7.33 -1.13
N ASN A 22 -15.17 -6.70 -1.76
CA ASN A 22 -16.45 -6.36 -1.15
C ASN A 22 -17.31 -7.58 -0.75
N ASP A 23 -16.89 -8.81 -1.05
CA ASP A 23 -17.55 -10.05 -0.62
C ASP A 23 -16.79 -10.71 0.56
N GLY A 24 -15.66 -10.13 0.99
CA GLY A 24 -14.81 -10.65 2.06
C GLY A 24 -13.82 -11.72 1.61
N ASN A 25 -13.63 -11.93 0.30
CA ASN A 25 -12.60 -12.81 -0.22
C ASN A 25 -11.25 -12.10 -0.27
N ARG A 26 -10.21 -12.83 0.11
CA ARG A 26 -8.82 -12.38 0.05
C ARG A 26 -8.35 -12.23 -1.39
N LEU A 27 -7.86 -11.04 -1.76
CA LEU A 27 -7.03 -10.84 -2.95
C LEU A 27 -5.55 -11.03 -2.62
N LEU A 28 -5.09 -10.36 -1.58
CA LEU A 28 -3.70 -10.41 -1.14
C LEU A 28 -3.62 -10.27 0.39
N SER A 29 -2.74 -11.04 1.01
CA SER A 29 -2.47 -10.95 2.44
C SER A 29 -0.99 -11.23 2.71
N LYS A 30 -0.31 -10.35 3.43
CA LYS A 30 1.00 -10.64 4.03
C LYS A 30 0.88 -10.49 5.54
N TYR A 31 1.22 -11.55 6.27
CA TYR A 31 1.31 -11.57 7.72
C TYR A 31 2.77 -11.69 8.10
N TYR A 32 3.26 -10.75 8.91
CA TYR A 32 4.64 -10.71 9.37
C TYR A 32 4.78 -11.17 10.83
N SER A 33 3.64 -11.35 11.51
CA SER A 33 3.58 -11.90 12.87
C SER A 33 3.33 -13.41 12.86
N ASN A 34 3.94 -14.13 13.80
CA ASN A 34 3.67 -15.55 14.07
C ASN A 34 2.32 -15.80 14.77
N SER A 35 1.45 -14.80 14.89
CA SER A 35 0.15 -14.93 15.58
C SER A 35 -0.86 -15.79 14.81
N TYR A 36 -0.76 -15.84 13.47
CA TYR A 36 -1.66 -16.62 12.62
C TYR A 36 -0.85 -17.52 11.68
N VAL A 37 -0.44 -18.68 12.21
CA VAL A 37 0.43 -19.63 11.51
C VAL A 37 -0.34 -20.43 10.48
N THR A 38 -1.60 -20.75 10.75
CA THR A 38 -2.39 -21.58 9.83
C THR A 38 -3.26 -20.75 8.89
N LEU A 39 -3.44 -21.24 7.66
CA LEU A 39 -4.35 -20.64 6.69
C LEU A 39 -5.79 -20.55 7.21
N LYS A 40 -6.20 -21.51 8.05
CA LYS A 40 -7.53 -21.53 8.64
C LYS A 40 -7.73 -20.36 9.59
N GLU A 41 -6.80 -20.14 10.52
CA GLU A 41 -6.86 -19.02 11.47
C GLU A 41 -6.85 -17.67 10.75
N GLN A 42 -6.04 -17.52 9.71
CA GLN A 42 -6.02 -16.29 8.90
C GLN A 42 -7.38 -16.02 8.24
N LYS A 43 -8.03 -17.04 7.66
CA LYS A 43 -9.35 -16.89 7.04
C LYS A 43 -10.45 -16.59 8.06
N ASP A 44 -10.40 -17.22 9.23
CA ASP A 44 -11.37 -16.97 10.31
C ASP A 44 -11.23 -15.53 10.85
N PHE A 45 -9.99 -15.04 10.97
CA PHE A 45 -9.70 -13.63 11.29
C PHE A 45 -10.19 -12.67 10.21
N GLU A 46 -9.87 -12.90 8.93
CA GLU A 46 -10.31 -12.05 7.81
C GLU A 46 -11.82 -11.95 7.71
N LYS A 47 -12.53 -13.06 7.94
CA LYS A 47 -14.00 -13.05 7.98
C LYS A 47 -14.52 -12.18 9.12
N SER A 48 -13.88 -12.25 10.28
CA SER A 48 -14.25 -11.43 11.46
C SER A 48 -13.95 -9.95 11.22
N LEU A 49 -12.81 -9.65 10.58
CA LEU A 49 -12.40 -8.32 10.17
C LEU A 49 -13.40 -7.71 9.18
N PHE A 50 -13.70 -8.40 8.09
CA PHE A 50 -14.65 -7.97 7.08
C PHE A 50 -16.04 -7.69 7.68
N ASN A 51 -16.55 -8.60 8.52
CA ASN A 51 -17.84 -8.41 9.18
C ASN A 51 -17.92 -7.13 10.00
N LYS A 52 -16.81 -6.69 10.60
CA LYS A 52 -16.75 -5.44 11.38
C LYS A 52 -16.57 -4.18 10.53
N THR A 53 -15.89 -4.27 9.39
CA THR A 53 -15.49 -3.09 8.61
C THR A 53 -16.32 -2.83 7.36
N HIS A 54 -16.96 -3.85 6.76
CA HIS A 54 -17.66 -3.71 5.46
C HIS A 54 -18.79 -2.65 5.45
N LYS A 55 -19.43 -2.41 6.60
CA LYS A 55 -20.48 -1.38 6.78
C LYS A 55 -19.98 -0.13 7.51
N GLY A 56 -18.74 -0.16 7.98
CA GLY A 56 -18.15 0.93 8.73
C GLY A 56 -17.70 2.05 7.81
N SER A 57 -17.91 3.29 8.26
CA SER A 57 -17.28 4.49 7.68
C SER A 57 -16.11 4.97 8.54
N GLY A 58 -15.49 4.07 9.32
CA GLY A 58 -14.38 4.39 10.20
C GLY A 58 -13.04 4.15 9.52
N ASP A 59 -11.98 4.71 10.09
CA ASP A 59 -10.60 4.55 9.58
C ASP A 59 -9.78 3.57 10.44
N VAL A 60 -10.19 3.32 11.70
CA VAL A 60 -9.47 2.51 12.69
C VAL A 60 -10.44 1.59 13.45
N ILE A 61 -10.03 0.36 13.73
CA ILE A 61 -10.66 -0.54 14.71
C ILE A 61 -9.62 -1.29 15.54
N LEU A 62 -10.06 -1.79 16.70
CA LEU A 62 -9.33 -2.78 17.49
C LEU A 62 -9.99 -4.16 17.34
N LEU A 63 -9.22 -5.16 16.94
CA LEU A 63 -9.68 -6.55 16.80
C LEU A 63 -8.56 -7.51 17.18
N ASP A 64 -8.84 -8.50 18.03
CA ASP A 64 -7.88 -9.53 18.47
C ASP A 64 -6.55 -8.96 18.97
N ASN A 65 -6.62 -7.87 19.74
CA ASN A 65 -5.49 -7.09 20.24
C ASN A 65 -4.62 -6.46 19.14
N TRP A 66 -5.11 -6.35 17.92
CA TRP A 66 -4.45 -5.63 16.84
C TRP A 66 -5.15 -4.32 16.58
N THR A 67 -4.35 -3.27 16.42
CA THR A 67 -4.82 -1.97 15.94
C THR A 67 -4.81 -2.03 14.42
N ILE A 68 -5.97 -1.84 13.80
CA ILE A 68 -6.17 -2.03 12.37
C ILE A 68 -6.68 -0.73 11.78
N VAL A 69 -5.90 -0.14 10.88
CA VAL A 69 -6.37 0.93 10.01
C VAL A 69 -6.91 0.32 8.73
N TYR A 70 -7.98 0.89 8.21
CA TYR A 70 -8.59 0.39 6.99
C TYR A 70 -9.16 1.50 6.12
N ARG A 71 -9.25 1.21 4.83
CA ARG A 71 -9.83 2.10 3.82
C ARG A 71 -10.64 1.30 2.83
N ASN A 72 -11.87 1.75 2.59
CA ASN A 72 -12.75 1.19 1.56
C ASN A 72 -12.60 2.00 0.27
N ASN A 73 -12.51 1.32 -0.88
CA ASN A 73 -12.49 1.97 -2.19
C ASN A 73 -13.19 1.10 -3.23
N VAL A 74 -14.32 1.59 -3.75
CA VAL A 74 -15.14 0.90 -4.74
C VAL A 74 -15.51 -0.51 -4.26
N ASP A 75 -14.85 -1.55 -4.78
CA ASP A 75 -15.08 -2.97 -4.50
C ASP A 75 -13.92 -3.63 -3.72
N LEU A 76 -13.02 -2.83 -3.16
CA LEU A 76 -11.84 -3.26 -2.40
C LEU A 76 -11.80 -2.66 -1.00
N LEU A 77 -11.30 -3.45 -0.06
CA LEU A 77 -11.02 -3.04 1.31
C LEU A 77 -9.54 -3.28 1.62
N PHE A 78 -8.85 -2.22 2.00
CA PHE A 78 -7.43 -2.21 2.33
C PHE A 78 -7.26 -2.16 3.84
N TYR A 79 -6.34 -2.96 4.38
CA TYR A 79 -6.08 -3.07 5.80
C TYR A 79 -4.58 -3.06 6.09
N VAL A 80 -4.17 -2.33 7.12
CA VAL A 80 -2.85 -2.40 7.72
C VAL A 80 -3.00 -2.60 9.21
N MET A 81 -2.28 -3.58 9.76
CA MET A 81 -2.45 -4.03 11.14
C MET A 81 -1.14 -3.88 11.91
N GLY A 82 -1.22 -3.39 13.14
CA GLY A 82 -0.13 -3.28 14.09
C GLY A 82 -0.49 -3.84 15.46
N SER A 83 0.48 -3.82 16.38
CA SER A 83 0.23 -4.15 17.79
C SER A 83 -0.75 -3.15 18.43
N THR A 84 -1.39 -3.51 19.54
CA THR A 84 -2.35 -2.63 20.27
C THR A 84 -1.78 -1.25 20.61
N ASN A 85 -0.48 -1.19 20.89
CA ASN A 85 0.20 0.02 21.36
C ASN A 85 0.89 0.81 20.22
N GLU A 86 0.75 0.37 18.97
CA GLU A 86 1.35 1.09 17.84
C GLU A 86 0.63 2.40 17.56
N ASN A 87 1.37 3.34 16.98
CA ASN A 87 0.80 4.61 16.55
C ASN A 87 -0.07 4.42 15.30
N GLU A 88 -1.38 4.64 15.44
CA GLU A 88 -2.36 4.58 14.36
C GLU A 88 -2.00 5.48 13.17
N LEU A 89 -1.40 6.65 13.40
CA LEU A 89 -0.99 7.57 12.33
C LEU A 89 0.11 6.97 11.44
N MET A 90 1.00 6.17 12.04
CA MET A 90 2.06 5.47 11.31
C MET A 90 1.48 4.30 10.51
N LEU A 91 0.52 3.56 11.07
CA LEU A 91 -0.19 2.54 10.29
C LEU A 91 -0.96 3.19 9.13
N ASN A 92 -1.60 4.33 9.38
CA ASN A 92 -2.33 5.08 8.36
C ASN A 92 -1.41 5.66 7.28
N SER A 93 -0.17 6.05 7.60
CA SER A 93 0.80 6.49 6.58
C SER A 93 1.16 5.33 5.64
N VAL A 94 1.32 4.12 6.17
CA VAL A 94 1.55 2.90 5.35
C VAL A 94 0.33 2.59 4.49
N LEU A 95 -0.88 2.64 5.06
CA LEU A 95 -2.13 2.42 4.31
C LEU A 95 -2.32 3.44 3.18
N THR A 96 -2.07 4.71 3.48
CA THR A 96 -2.16 5.81 2.51
C THR A 96 -1.12 5.65 1.41
N CYS A 97 0.12 5.35 1.78
CA CYS A 97 1.20 5.10 0.84
C CYS A 97 0.88 3.94 -0.11
N LEU A 98 0.39 2.81 0.42
CA LEU A 98 -0.06 1.67 -0.38
C LEU A 98 -1.14 2.09 -1.38
N PHE A 99 -2.19 2.76 -0.91
CA PHE A 99 -3.28 3.17 -1.77
C PHE A 99 -2.82 4.15 -2.87
N ASP A 100 -2.01 5.14 -2.52
CA ASP A 100 -1.56 6.17 -3.46
C ASP A 100 -0.56 5.63 -4.50
N SER A 101 0.33 4.71 -4.10
CA SER A 101 1.20 3.96 -5.02
C SER A 101 0.36 3.16 -6.02
N LEU A 102 -0.59 2.35 -5.53
CA LEU A 102 -1.45 1.54 -6.39
C LEU A 102 -2.34 2.41 -7.29
N SER A 103 -2.86 3.53 -6.78
CA SER A 103 -3.64 4.49 -7.57
C SER A 103 -2.80 5.10 -8.70
N THR A 104 -1.55 5.47 -8.44
CA THR A 104 -0.64 6.00 -9.46
C THR A 104 -0.28 4.93 -10.51
N MET A 105 -0.04 3.71 -10.04
CA MET A 105 0.29 2.56 -10.89
C MET A 105 -0.85 2.16 -11.82
N LEU A 106 -2.06 2.06 -11.26
CA LEU A 106 -3.30 1.64 -11.94
C LEU A 106 -4.05 2.81 -12.59
N ARG A 107 -3.41 3.97 -12.77
CA ARG A 107 -3.98 5.16 -13.43
C ARG A 107 -5.33 5.60 -12.83
N LYS A 108 -5.43 5.55 -11.50
CA LYS A 108 -6.59 5.88 -10.66
C LYS A 108 -7.75 4.88 -10.71
N ASN A 109 -7.62 3.76 -11.42
CA ASN A 109 -8.62 2.69 -11.45
C ASN A 109 -8.28 1.60 -10.42
N VAL A 110 -8.44 1.92 -9.14
CA VAL A 110 -8.18 0.97 -8.03
C VAL A 110 -9.44 0.14 -7.77
N GLU A 111 -9.68 -0.85 -8.61
CA GLU A 111 -10.79 -1.80 -8.49
C GLU A 111 -10.32 -3.24 -8.66
N LYS A 112 -11.11 -4.22 -8.20
CA LYS A 112 -10.75 -5.64 -8.18
C LYS A 112 -10.17 -6.13 -9.50
N ARG A 113 -10.81 -5.80 -10.62
CA ARG A 113 -10.39 -6.22 -11.96
C ARG A 113 -8.97 -5.74 -12.28
N HIS A 114 -8.72 -4.44 -12.16
CA HIS A 114 -7.42 -3.85 -12.49
C HIS A 114 -6.30 -4.31 -11.55
N LEU A 115 -6.63 -4.59 -10.29
CA LEU A 115 -5.69 -5.14 -9.32
C LEU A 115 -5.27 -6.57 -9.71
N TYR A 116 -6.21 -7.43 -10.11
CA TYR A 116 -5.90 -8.78 -10.61
C TYR A 116 -5.04 -8.77 -11.87
N ASP A 117 -5.35 -7.89 -12.82
CA ASP A 117 -4.60 -7.77 -14.07
C ASP A 117 -3.13 -7.33 -13.85
N ASN A 118 -2.82 -6.76 -12.68
CA ASN A 118 -1.49 -6.24 -12.33
C ASN A 118 -0.99 -6.77 -10.97
N LEU A 119 -1.33 -8.02 -10.61
CA LEU A 119 -1.02 -8.57 -9.28
C LEU A 119 0.48 -8.58 -8.95
N ASP A 120 1.33 -8.82 -9.93
CA ASP A 120 2.80 -8.81 -9.77
C ASP A 120 3.28 -7.45 -9.26
N LEU A 121 2.74 -6.37 -9.84
CA LEU A 121 3.04 -4.99 -9.47
C LEU A 121 2.57 -4.68 -8.04
N VAL A 122 1.41 -5.19 -7.66
CA VAL A 122 0.86 -5.05 -6.31
C VAL A 122 1.75 -5.78 -5.29
N MET A 123 2.22 -6.98 -5.61
CA MET A 123 3.12 -7.73 -4.73
C MET A 123 4.46 -7.00 -4.53
N LEU A 124 5.07 -6.49 -5.61
CA LEU A 124 6.29 -5.67 -5.53
C LEU A 124 6.08 -4.40 -4.70
N THR A 125 4.92 -3.76 -4.83
CA THR A 125 4.56 -2.59 -4.02
C THR A 125 4.52 -2.93 -2.53
N PHE A 126 4.03 -4.11 -2.15
CA PHE A 126 4.05 -4.55 -0.75
C PHE A 126 5.48 -4.73 -0.24
N ASP A 127 6.37 -5.31 -1.05
CA ASP A 127 7.77 -5.53 -0.67
C ASP A 127 8.55 -4.22 -0.51
N GLU A 128 8.32 -3.23 -1.36
CA GLU A 128 8.96 -1.90 -1.22
C GLU A 128 8.43 -1.12 0.00
N ILE A 129 7.20 -1.37 0.43
CA ILE A 129 6.61 -0.70 1.60
C ILE A 129 7.09 -1.34 2.90
N CYS A 130 7.06 -2.67 2.98
CA CYS A 130 7.30 -3.38 4.24
C CYS A 130 7.95 -4.75 4.03
N ASP A 131 9.05 -4.95 4.74
CA ASP A 131 9.81 -6.20 4.79
C ASP A 131 9.83 -6.74 6.22
N ASP A 132 9.36 -7.98 6.40
CA ASP A 132 9.22 -8.67 7.70
C ASP A 132 8.64 -7.82 8.84
N GLY A 133 7.67 -6.95 8.52
CA GLY A 133 6.98 -6.10 9.50
C GLY A 133 7.71 -4.79 9.82
N ILE A 134 8.85 -4.53 9.18
CA ILE A 134 9.59 -3.27 9.21
C ILE A 134 9.14 -2.41 8.04
N ILE A 135 8.83 -1.15 8.30
CA ILE A 135 8.48 -0.18 7.26
C ILE A 135 9.77 0.27 6.57
N LEU A 136 9.86 0.08 5.26
CA LEU A 136 11.03 0.45 4.46
C LEU A 136 10.86 1.84 3.83
N GLU A 137 9.71 2.08 3.20
CA GLU A 137 9.41 3.32 2.48
C GLU A 137 7.95 3.72 2.70
N THR A 138 7.72 5.03 2.79
CA THR A 138 6.36 5.60 2.95
C THR A 138 6.06 6.69 1.92
N ASP A 139 7.01 7.03 1.03
CA ASP A 139 6.76 7.90 -0.11
C ASP A 139 6.24 7.10 -1.32
N PRO A 140 4.96 7.27 -1.72
CA PRO A 140 4.37 6.54 -2.83
C PRO A 140 5.04 6.85 -4.19
N ILE A 141 5.65 8.03 -4.33
CA ILE A 141 6.34 8.42 -5.57
C ILE A 141 7.61 7.57 -5.74
N LEU A 142 8.38 7.39 -4.67
CA LEU A 142 9.61 6.59 -4.70
C LEU A 142 9.30 5.11 -4.96
N ILE A 143 8.29 4.55 -4.28
CA ILE A 143 7.85 3.17 -4.51
C ILE A 143 7.41 2.98 -5.95
N THR A 144 6.59 3.90 -6.47
CA THR A 144 6.12 3.82 -7.87
C THR A 144 7.25 3.88 -8.88
N GLN A 145 8.29 4.68 -8.61
CA GLN A 145 9.47 4.73 -9.46
C GLN A 145 10.24 3.41 -9.42
N ARG A 146 10.53 2.87 -8.23
CA ARG A 146 11.30 1.62 -8.07
C ARG A 146 10.59 0.43 -8.71
N VAL A 147 9.31 0.24 -8.40
CA VAL A 147 8.52 -0.90 -8.90
C VAL A 147 8.33 -0.86 -10.43
N ARG A 148 8.32 0.33 -11.05
CA ARG A 148 8.19 0.47 -12.52
C ARG A 148 9.49 0.30 -13.29
N LEU A 149 10.64 0.49 -12.64
CA LEU A 149 11.94 0.39 -13.32
C LEU A 149 12.22 -1.02 -13.85
N ASP A 150 11.57 -2.05 -13.30
CA ASP A 150 11.71 -3.43 -13.77
C ASP A 150 10.79 -3.79 -14.96
N GLN A 151 9.84 -2.94 -15.35
CA GLN A 151 8.90 -3.23 -16.45
C GLN A 151 9.14 -2.41 -17.72
N ASP A 152 9.69 -1.19 -17.57
CA ASP A 152 10.04 -0.32 -18.68
C ASP A 152 11.55 -0.05 -18.64
N ASP A 153 12.33 -0.88 -19.35
CA ASP A 153 13.69 -0.56 -19.81
C ASP A 153 13.64 0.63 -20.80
N ILE A 154 13.22 1.78 -20.32
CA ILE A 154 13.34 3.07 -20.99
C ILE A 154 13.94 4.03 -19.96
N PRO A 155 15.22 4.41 -20.11
CA PRO A 155 15.90 5.28 -19.17
C PRO A 155 15.09 6.56 -18.98
N LEU A 156 14.93 6.96 -17.72
CA LEU A 156 14.26 8.19 -17.28
C LEU A 156 14.78 9.46 -18.00
N GLY A 157 15.96 9.39 -18.63
CA GLY A 157 16.52 10.40 -19.54
C GLY A 157 15.64 10.73 -20.74
N ASP A 158 14.82 9.79 -21.24
CA ASP A 158 14.02 10.02 -22.44
C ASP A 158 12.79 10.90 -22.20
N LYS A 159 12.28 10.96 -20.96
CA LYS A 159 11.17 11.87 -20.61
C LYS A 159 11.62 13.32 -20.56
N THR A 160 12.85 13.58 -20.09
CA THR A 160 13.45 14.92 -20.10
C THR A 160 13.89 15.31 -21.50
N VAL A 161 14.49 14.38 -22.26
CA VAL A 161 14.93 14.61 -23.65
C VAL A 161 13.74 14.88 -24.56
N PHE A 162 12.62 14.17 -24.42
CA PHE A 162 11.42 14.42 -25.22
C PHE A 162 10.81 15.81 -24.96
N GLN A 163 10.80 16.25 -23.70
CA GLN A 163 10.36 17.61 -23.34
C GLN A 163 11.30 18.68 -23.87
N VAL A 164 12.63 18.47 -23.77
CA VAL A 164 13.66 19.39 -24.28
C VAL A 164 13.65 19.45 -25.81
N ILE A 165 13.49 18.32 -26.51
CA ILE A 165 13.37 18.26 -27.98
C ILE A 165 12.08 18.96 -28.44
N SER A 166 10.98 18.77 -27.72
CA SER A 166 9.71 19.44 -28.05
C SER A 166 9.82 20.96 -27.90
N GLN A 167 10.47 21.44 -26.84
CA GLN A 167 10.74 22.87 -26.63
C GLN A 167 11.70 23.43 -27.69
N ALA A 168 12.75 22.70 -28.06
CA ALA A 168 13.67 23.09 -29.12
C ALA A 168 12.96 23.16 -30.49
N LYS A 169 12.08 22.20 -30.79
CA LYS A 169 11.28 22.18 -32.03
C LYS A 169 10.34 23.38 -32.12
N GLU A 170 9.71 23.77 -31.00
CA GLU A 170 8.88 24.99 -30.97
C GLU A 170 9.69 26.27 -31.13
N GLN A 171 10.88 26.36 -30.53
CA GLN A 171 11.77 27.51 -30.71
C GLN A 171 12.26 27.65 -32.16
N ILE A 172 12.65 26.54 -32.80
CA ILE A 172 13.07 26.54 -34.22
C ILE A 172 11.90 26.95 -35.15
N LYS A 173 10.69 26.45 -34.87
CA LYS A 173 9.49 26.84 -35.64
C LYS A 173 9.19 28.33 -35.51
N ARG A 174 9.39 28.92 -34.33
CA ARG A 174 9.22 30.36 -34.10
C ARG A 174 10.32 31.19 -34.77
N SER A 175 11.56 30.71 -34.85
CA SER A 175 12.64 31.41 -35.53
C SER A 175 12.56 31.36 -37.07
N LEU A 176 11.95 30.32 -37.63
CA LEU A 176 11.75 30.17 -39.08
C LEU A 176 10.50 30.90 -39.62
N SER A 177 9.65 31.42 -38.73
CA SER A 177 8.41 32.14 -39.08
C SER A 177 8.55 33.68 -38.95
N LYS A 178 9.79 34.18 -38.84
CA LYS A 178 10.18 35.59 -38.99
C LYS A 178 11.11 35.71 -40.19
#